data_AF-A0A318EQH9-F1
#
_entry.id   AF-A0A318EQH9-F1
#
_cell.length_a   1.000
_cell.length_b   1.000
_cell.length_c   1.000
_cell.angle_alpha   90.00
_cell.angle_beta   90.00
_cell.angle_gamma   90.00
#
_symmetry.space_group_name_H-M   'P 1'
#
loop_
_entity.id
_entity.type
_entity.pdbx_description
1 polymer ?
#
loop_
_entity_poly.entity_id
_entity_poly.type
_entity_poly.pdbx_seq_one_letter_code
_entity_poly.pdbx_strand_id
1 'polypeptide(L)'
;GRFTQEDTYRGDGLNLYAYCANNPVSYVDPSGNICETAAKNIMNKVAQGQAEKKEQRQLESYLRNKQNKGGLTSQEQEVAKKLGVSGGNEGSGGDETKTLYRGERATTVPEVVFEEGIKPKGTHDDALLHTKSNTTAGNFVSTTDQFDLARDGFAGKNGYVYVIETDNYVDINKTYGDKAYFPEQSEFSIPGGIKRSEIKGAYSKEKGVIVGDLIPNPNYGKDN
;
A
#
# COMPACT_ATOMS: atom_id res chain seq x y z
N GLY A 1 49.73 7.91 -15.22
CA GLY A 1 49.43 7.46 -16.58
C GLY A 1 50.58 6.65 -17.13
N ARG A 2 50.31 5.40 -17.52
CA ARG A 2 51.01 4.58 -18.52
C ARG A 2 50.11 3.34 -18.70
N PHE A 3 49.26 3.36 -19.73
CA PHE A 3 49.39 2.48 -20.89
C PHE A 3 49.04 1.02 -20.55
N THR A 4 47.81 0.57 -20.85
CA THR A 4 47.54 -0.23 -22.05
C THR A 4 48.53 -1.39 -22.18
N GLN A 5 48.24 -2.47 -21.46
CA GLN A 5 48.66 -3.80 -21.87
C GLN A 5 47.37 -4.59 -22.02
N GLU A 6 47.11 -5.06 -23.23
CA GLU A 6 46.02 -5.98 -23.53
C GLU A 6 46.25 -7.27 -22.74
N ASP A 7 45.22 -7.77 -22.07
CA ASP A 7 45.32 -9.06 -21.38
C ASP A 7 45.69 -10.14 -22.39
N THR A 8 46.74 -10.87 -22.05
CA THR A 8 47.25 -11.99 -22.84
C THR A 8 46.18 -13.08 -22.93
N TYR A 9 45.61 -13.19 -24.11
CA TYR A 9 44.62 -14.18 -24.53
C TYR A 9 45.10 -15.60 -24.18
N ARG A 10 44.41 -16.28 -23.25
CA ARG A 10 44.59 -17.71 -23.00
C ARG A 10 43.39 -18.44 -23.58
N GLY A 11 43.57 -18.98 -24.78
CA GLY A 11 43.14 -20.34 -25.15
C GLY A 11 41.66 -20.75 -25.23
N ASP A 12 40.68 -19.96 -24.79
CA ASP A 12 39.31 -20.49 -24.62
C ASP A 12 38.38 -20.28 -25.82
N GLY A 13 38.88 -19.71 -26.92
CA GLY A 13 38.22 -19.80 -28.24
C GLY A 13 36.86 -19.08 -28.39
N LEU A 14 36.48 -18.16 -27.50
CA LEU A 14 35.32 -17.30 -27.70
C LEU A 14 35.75 -15.95 -28.27
N ASN A 15 35.76 -15.86 -29.61
CA ASN A 15 36.04 -14.61 -30.33
C ASN A 15 35.01 -13.52 -29.94
N LEU A 16 35.53 -12.39 -29.46
CA LEU A 16 34.78 -11.19 -29.04
C LEU A 16 34.28 -10.33 -30.23
N TYR A 17 33.96 -10.95 -31.36
CA TYR A 17 33.35 -10.30 -32.51
C TYR A 17 32.23 -11.18 -33.06
N ALA A 18 31.22 -11.44 -32.22
CA ALA A 18 29.90 -11.71 -32.76
C ALA A 18 29.35 -10.39 -33.30
N TYR A 19 29.57 -10.19 -34.60
CA TYR A 19 28.76 -9.30 -35.42
C TYR A 19 27.30 -9.43 -34.97
N CYS A 20 26.68 -8.33 -34.53
CA CYS A 20 25.24 -8.28 -34.32
C CYS A 20 24.58 -8.51 -35.67
N ALA A 21 24.40 -9.78 -36.04
CA ALA A 21 23.48 -10.20 -37.06
C ALA A 21 22.13 -9.55 -36.74
N ASN A 22 21.47 -9.02 -37.77
CA ASN A 22 20.18 -8.33 -37.80
C ASN A 22 19.10 -9.00 -36.93
N ASN A 23 19.24 -8.88 -35.61
CA ASN A 23 18.21 -9.16 -34.66
C ASN A 23 17.54 -7.80 -34.45
N PRO A 24 16.35 -7.53 -35.02
CA PRO A 24 15.64 -6.32 -34.68
C PRO A 24 15.61 -6.30 -33.16
N VAL A 25 16.14 -5.23 -32.57
CA VAL A 25 16.04 -5.01 -31.13
C VAL A 25 14.54 -4.88 -30.88
N SER A 26 13.90 -6.02 -30.62
CA SER A 26 12.56 -6.09 -30.05
C SER A 26 12.75 -5.50 -28.68
N TYR A 27 12.58 -4.18 -28.59
CA TYR A 27 12.52 -3.47 -27.33
C TYR A 27 11.30 -3.99 -26.59
N VAL A 28 11.51 -5.06 -25.84
CA VAL A 28 10.54 -5.53 -24.85
C VAL A 28 10.80 -4.64 -23.65
N ASP A 29 9.99 -3.60 -23.51
CA ASP A 29 10.02 -2.74 -22.33
C ASP A 29 9.81 -3.61 -21.08
N PRO A 30 10.84 -3.78 -20.21
CA PRO A 30 10.73 -4.61 -19.01
C PRO A 30 9.73 -4.06 -18.00
N SER A 31 9.34 -2.78 -18.13
CA SER A 31 8.35 -2.15 -17.26
C SER A 31 6.91 -2.54 -17.60
N GLY A 32 6.68 -3.17 -18.76
CA GLY A 32 5.35 -3.54 -19.21
C GLY A 32 4.43 -2.35 -19.52
N ASN A 33 4.98 -1.13 -19.59
CA ASN A 33 4.21 0.06 -19.92
C ASN A 33 3.99 0.14 -21.43
N ILE A 34 2.75 0.34 -21.84
CA ILE A 34 2.40 0.60 -23.24
C ILE A 34 2.46 2.11 -23.52
N CYS A 35 2.82 2.49 -24.75
CA CYS A 35 2.79 3.89 -25.16
C CYS A 35 1.35 4.37 -25.38
N GLU A 36 1.12 5.68 -25.41
CA GLU A 36 -0.23 6.25 -25.57
C GLU A 36 -0.94 5.77 -26.84
N THR A 37 -0.22 5.64 -27.94
CA THR A 37 -0.77 5.14 -29.22
C THR A 37 -1.23 3.70 -29.10
N ALA A 38 -0.45 2.85 -28.42
CA ALA A 38 -0.83 1.47 -28.16
C ALA A 38 -2.04 1.39 -27.23
N ALA A 39 -2.10 2.22 -26.19
CA ALA A 39 -3.26 2.32 -25.31
C ALA A 39 -4.54 2.71 -26.08
N LYS A 40 -4.48 3.71 -26.97
CA LYS A 40 -5.62 4.11 -27.83
C LYS A 40 -6.09 2.99 -28.75
N ASN A 41 -5.16 2.26 -29.37
CA ASN A 41 -5.52 1.11 -30.22
C ASN A 41 -6.24 0.03 -29.41
N ILE A 42 -5.75 -0.28 -28.20
CA ILE A 42 -6.39 -1.26 -27.32
C ILE A 42 -7.76 -0.75 -26.83
N MET A 43 -7.90 0.54 -26.50
CA MET A 43 -9.19 1.13 -26.13
C MET A 43 -10.23 0.95 -27.24
N ASN A 44 -9.86 1.15 -28.51
CA ASN A 44 -10.74 0.92 -29.64
C ASN A 44 -11.14 -0.56 -29.77
N LYS A 45 -10.19 -1.49 -29.57
CA LYS A 45 -10.49 -2.93 -29.56
C LYS A 45 -11.43 -3.33 -28.43
N VAL A 46 -11.26 -2.74 -27.24
CA VAL A 46 -12.15 -2.96 -26.09
C VAL A 46 -13.56 -2.46 -26.41
N ALA A 47 -13.69 -1.27 -27.01
CA ALA A 47 -14.98 -0.73 -27.43
C ALA A 47 -15.68 -1.61 -28.49
N GLN A 48 -14.91 -2.29 -29.33
CA GLN A 48 -15.40 -3.22 -30.34
C GLN A 48 -15.58 -4.67 -29.82
N GLY A 49 -15.23 -4.95 -28.56
CA GLY A 49 -15.31 -6.30 -27.97
C GLY A 49 -14.30 -7.30 -28.53
N GLN A 50 -13.24 -6.84 -29.20
CA GLN A 50 -12.23 -7.67 -29.87
C GLN A 50 -10.90 -7.76 -29.10
N ALA A 51 -10.81 -7.12 -27.93
CA ALA A 51 -9.57 -7.07 -27.15
C ALA A 51 -9.28 -8.38 -26.42
N GLU A 52 -8.04 -8.87 -26.51
CA GLU A 52 -7.59 -10.03 -25.76
C GLU A 52 -7.39 -9.71 -24.27
N LYS A 53 -7.46 -10.72 -23.40
CA LYS A 53 -7.26 -10.55 -21.94
C LYS A 53 -5.91 -9.91 -21.59
N LYS A 54 -4.85 -10.20 -22.36
CA LYS A 54 -3.53 -9.61 -22.17
C LYS A 54 -3.54 -8.11 -22.48
N GLU A 55 -4.22 -7.71 -23.56
CA GLU A 55 -4.35 -6.31 -23.97
C GLU A 55 -5.16 -5.51 -22.94
N GLN A 56 -6.23 -6.10 -22.41
CA GLN A 56 -7.04 -5.49 -21.34
C GLN A 56 -6.18 -5.19 -20.10
N ARG A 57 -5.34 -6.13 -19.66
CA ARG A 57 -4.40 -5.95 -18.52
C ARG A 57 -3.34 -4.88 -18.78
N GLN A 58 -2.86 -4.78 -20.03
CA GLN A 58 -1.90 -3.75 -20.43
C GLN A 58 -2.53 -2.36 -20.40
N LEU A 59 -3.76 -2.25 -20.93
CA LEU A 59 -4.51 -1.00 -20.90
C LEU A 59 -4.87 -0.58 -19.47
N GLU A 60 -5.24 -1.54 -18.61
CA GLU A 60 -5.47 -1.31 -17.19
C GLU A 60 -4.23 -0.74 -16.48
N SER A 61 -3.07 -1.38 -16.65
CA SER A 61 -1.80 -0.91 -16.07
C SER A 61 -1.46 0.53 -16.53
N TYR A 62 -1.69 0.82 -17.80
CA TYR A 62 -1.48 2.16 -18.38
C TYR A 62 -2.40 3.21 -17.76
N LEU A 63 -3.70 2.92 -17.67
CA LEU A 63 -4.70 3.83 -17.12
C LEU A 63 -4.41 4.11 -15.63
N ARG A 64 -4.03 3.10 -14.85
CA ARG A 64 -3.66 3.24 -13.44
C ARG A 64 -2.44 4.15 -13.26
N ASN A 65 -1.39 3.95 -14.04
CA ASN A 65 -0.19 4.80 -13.98
C ASN A 65 -0.48 6.25 -14.39
N LYS A 66 -1.38 6.47 -15.35
CA LYS A 66 -1.79 7.80 -15.79
C LYS A 66 -2.70 8.49 -14.77
N GLN A 67 -3.54 7.73 -14.06
CA GLN A 67 -4.40 8.23 -12.98
C GLN A 67 -3.56 8.71 -11.79
N ASN A 68 -2.55 7.95 -11.38
CA ASN A 68 -1.63 8.33 -10.32
C ASN A 68 -0.87 9.63 -10.63
N LYS A 69 -0.72 9.97 -11.92
CA LYS A 69 -0.10 11.22 -12.40
C LYS A 69 -1.12 12.35 -12.65
N GLY A 70 -2.40 12.14 -12.32
CA GLY A 70 -3.45 13.14 -12.45
C GLY A 70 -3.89 13.47 -13.88
N GLY A 71 -3.64 12.58 -14.86
CA GLY A 71 -3.73 12.90 -16.29
C GLY A 71 -4.85 12.23 -17.09
N LEU A 72 -5.92 11.70 -16.46
CA LEU A 72 -6.96 10.94 -17.19
C LEU A 72 -7.99 11.85 -17.89
N THR A 73 -8.25 11.58 -19.18
CA THR A 73 -9.35 12.21 -19.95
C THR A 73 -10.70 11.55 -19.64
N SER A 74 -11.82 12.22 -19.92
CA SER A 74 -13.18 11.69 -19.66
C SER A 74 -13.46 10.36 -20.36
N GLN A 75 -12.92 10.16 -21.57
CA GLN A 75 -13.05 8.91 -22.32
C GLN A 75 -12.25 7.77 -21.68
N GLU A 76 -11.03 8.07 -21.22
CA GLU A 76 -10.19 7.11 -20.49
C GLU A 76 -10.80 6.74 -19.14
N GLN A 77 -11.49 7.65 -18.46
CA GLN A 77 -12.24 7.36 -17.24
C GLN A 77 -13.41 6.40 -17.48
N GLU A 78 -14.16 6.56 -18.59
CA GLU A 78 -15.26 5.66 -18.92
C GLU A 78 -14.76 4.27 -19.32
N VAL A 79 -13.67 4.19 -20.08
CA VAL A 79 -13.03 2.91 -20.44
C VAL A 79 -12.42 2.24 -19.22
N ALA A 80 -11.79 3.01 -18.34
CA ALA A 80 -11.30 2.54 -17.06
C ALA A 80 -12.44 1.90 -16.25
N LYS A 81 -13.57 2.61 -16.08
CA LYS A 81 -14.77 2.09 -15.41
C LYS A 81 -15.34 0.81 -16.06
N LYS A 82 -15.39 0.73 -17.39
CA LYS A 82 -15.86 -0.47 -18.13
C LYS A 82 -14.93 -1.67 -17.97
N LEU A 83 -13.64 -1.44 -17.81
CA LEU A 83 -12.63 -2.49 -17.59
C LEU A 83 -12.50 -2.87 -16.11
N GLY A 84 -13.31 -2.29 -15.22
CA GLY A 84 -13.17 -2.49 -13.77
C GLY A 84 -12.00 -1.71 -13.16
N VAL A 85 -11.34 -0.84 -13.93
CA VAL A 85 -10.37 0.15 -13.46
C VAL A 85 -11.14 1.36 -12.90
N SER A 86 -12.00 1.09 -11.93
CA SER A 86 -12.46 2.12 -11.02
C SER A 86 -11.27 2.48 -10.12
N GLY A 87 -11.08 3.78 -9.91
CA GLY A 87 -9.86 4.33 -9.35
C GLY A 87 -9.37 3.70 -8.05
N GLY A 88 -8.04 3.72 -7.90
CA GLY A 88 -7.38 3.36 -6.67
C GLY A 88 -7.39 1.86 -6.40
N ASN A 89 -6.51 1.45 -5.49
CA ASN A 89 -6.54 0.13 -4.92
C ASN A 89 -7.98 -0.30 -4.58
N GLU A 90 -8.47 -1.41 -5.13
CA GLU A 90 -9.26 -2.36 -4.32
C GLU A 90 -8.29 -3.00 -3.30
N GLY A 91 -7.67 -2.15 -2.47
CA GLY A 91 -7.48 -2.49 -1.08
C GLY A 91 -8.90 -2.39 -0.55
N SER A 92 -9.36 -3.46 0.07
CA SER A 92 -10.66 -3.45 0.72
C SER A 92 -10.61 -2.50 1.93
N GLY A 93 -10.61 -1.20 1.68
CA GLY A 93 -11.01 -0.17 2.62
C GLY A 93 -12.52 -0.13 2.59
N GLY A 94 -13.12 -0.48 3.72
CA GLY A 94 -14.55 -0.65 3.79
C GLY A 94 -15.24 0.67 3.52
N ASP A 95 -16.26 0.60 2.67
CA ASP A 95 -17.30 1.62 2.49
C ASP A 95 -18.06 1.91 3.81
N GLU A 96 -17.76 1.16 4.88
CA GLU A 96 -18.26 1.34 6.23
C GLU A 96 -17.17 1.91 7.16
N THR A 97 -17.50 2.99 7.87
CA THR A 97 -16.74 3.47 9.02
C THR A 97 -16.68 2.37 10.08
N LYS A 98 -15.47 2.02 10.51
CA LYS A 98 -15.22 0.91 11.44
C LYS A 98 -14.58 1.40 12.72
N THR A 99 -14.97 0.82 13.85
CA THR A 99 -14.25 0.99 15.12
C THR A 99 -13.07 0.03 15.15
N LEU A 100 -11.87 0.59 15.23
CA LEU A 100 -10.59 -0.09 15.27
C LEU A 100 -9.83 0.30 16.54
N TYR A 101 -8.88 -0.55 16.92
CA TYR A 101 -8.10 -0.42 18.13
C TYR A 101 -6.62 -0.53 17.84
N ARG A 102 -5.82 0.25 18.56
CA ARG A 102 -4.36 0.19 18.48
C ARG A 102 -3.74 0.29 19.86
N GLY A 103 -2.98 -0.73 20.24
CA GLY A 103 -2.12 -0.69 21.41
C GLY A 103 -0.85 0.09 21.13
N GLU A 104 -0.49 0.99 22.03
CA GLU A 104 0.70 1.82 21.94
C GLU A 104 1.47 1.83 23.27
N ARG A 105 2.76 2.16 23.20
CA ARG A 105 3.64 2.21 24.37
C ARG A 105 3.31 3.41 25.26
N ALA A 106 3.74 3.36 26.52
CA ALA A 106 3.56 4.47 27.47
C ALA A 106 4.18 5.82 27.03
N THR A 107 5.11 5.81 26.07
CA THR A 107 5.69 7.02 25.46
C THR A 107 4.76 7.71 24.47
N THR A 108 3.81 6.96 23.90
CA THR A 108 2.81 7.48 22.96
C THR A 108 1.61 7.90 23.79
N VAL A 109 1.65 9.11 24.36
CA VAL A 109 0.66 9.60 25.31
C VAL A 109 -0.54 10.24 24.61
N PRO A 110 -1.76 10.18 25.20
CA PRO A 110 -2.97 10.77 24.62
C PRO A 110 -2.83 12.24 24.24
N GLU A 111 -2.16 13.05 25.06
CA GLU A 111 -1.94 14.49 24.78
C GLU A 111 -1.31 14.74 23.41
N VAL A 112 -0.26 14.01 23.06
CA VAL A 112 0.43 14.16 21.77
C VAL A 112 -0.40 13.55 20.64
N VAL A 113 -0.98 12.37 20.85
CA VAL A 113 -1.76 11.68 19.82
C VAL A 113 -3.04 12.44 19.46
N PHE A 114 -3.69 13.06 20.43
CA PHE A 114 -4.90 13.85 20.20
C PHE A 114 -4.62 15.17 19.47
N GLU A 115 -3.38 15.66 19.52
CA GLU A 115 -2.97 16.85 18.77
C GLU A 115 -2.47 16.51 17.36
N GLU A 116 -1.64 15.46 17.24
CA GLU A 116 -0.91 15.15 16.00
C GLU A 116 -1.46 13.97 15.19
N GLY A 117 -2.30 13.13 15.79
CA GLY A 117 -2.65 11.82 15.24
C GLY A 117 -1.54 10.78 15.41
N ILE A 118 -1.62 9.68 14.66
CA ILE A 118 -0.62 8.60 14.66
C ILE A 118 -0.01 8.50 13.27
N LYS A 119 1.27 8.80 13.17
CA LYS A 119 2.02 8.80 11.89
C LYS A 119 2.54 7.41 11.55
N PRO A 120 2.58 7.04 10.25
CA PRO A 120 3.22 5.81 9.81
C PRO A 120 4.74 5.88 10.02
N LYS A 121 5.38 4.72 10.12
CA LYS A 121 6.83 4.62 10.40
C LYS A 121 7.72 4.48 9.17
N GLY A 122 7.15 4.15 8.01
CA GLY A 122 7.89 4.14 6.75
C GLY A 122 7.07 4.69 5.60
N THR A 123 7.53 4.41 4.39
CA THR A 123 7.17 5.20 3.21
C THR A 123 6.63 4.41 2.03
N HIS A 124 6.71 3.08 2.05
CA HIS A 124 6.18 2.26 0.95
C HIS A 124 4.69 1.97 1.10
N ASP A 125 3.97 1.93 -0.01
CA ASP A 125 2.52 1.71 -0.03
C ASP A 125 2.12 0.23 -0.28
N ASP A 126 3.04 -0.72 -0.05
CA ASP A 126 2.75 -2.16 -0.05
C ASP A 126 2.25 -2.62 1.34
N ALA A 127 0.93 -2.80 1.46
CA ALA A 127 0.28 -3.23 2.70
C ALA A 127 0.65 -4.68 3.10
N LEU A 128 0.82 -5.59 2.13
CA LEU A 128 1.23 -6.96 2.45
C LEU A 128 2.66 -6.97 3.01
N LEU A 129 3.58 -6.22 2.41
CA LEU A 129 4.94 -6.07 2.94
C LEU A 129 4.94 -5.41 4.33
N HIS A 130 4.07 -4.44 4.58
CA HIS A 130 3.93 -3.79 5.89
C HIS A 130 3.65 -4.81 7.00
N THR A 131 2.73 -5.75 6.75
CA THR A 131 2.31 -6.77 7.74
C THR A 131 3.38 -7.84 7.99
N LYS A 132 4.41 -7.95 7.15
CA LYS A 132 5.39 -9.04 7.21
C LYS A 132 6.23 -9.03 8.50
N SER A 133 6.58 -7.85 9.00
CA SER A 133 7.48 -7.68 10.14
C SER A 133 7.51 -6.22 10.62
N ASN A 134 7.82 -6.02 11.90
CA ASN A 134 8.05 -4.69 12.47
C ASN A 134 9.20 -3.91 11.81
N THR A 135 10.09 -4.57 11.06
CA THR A 135 11.18 -3.93 10.31
C THR A 135 10.81 -3.53 8.88
N THR A 136 9.65 -3.97 8.38
CA THR A 136 9.16 -3.67 7.04
C THR A 136 8.01 -2.65 7.09
N ALA A 137 8.07 -1.71 8.03
CA ALA A 137 7.02 -0.72 8.19
C ALA A 137 6.89 0.15 6.93
N GLY A 138 5.75 0.04 6.25
CA GLY A 138 5.32 0.96 5.19
C GLY A 138 4.65 2.24 5.68
N ASN A 139 4.01 2.94 4.74
CA ASN A 139 3.16 4.12 4.92
C ASN A 139 1.79 3.75 5.53
N PHE A 140 1.80 2.90 6.56
CA PHE A 140 0.60 2.39 7.20
C PHE A 140 0.73 2.40 8.73
N VAL A 141 -0.42 2.39 9.39
CA VAL A 141 -0.55 2.15 10.82
C VAL A 141 -1.42 0.91 11.02
N SER A 142 -0.83 -0.15 11.58
CA SER A 142 -1.56 -1.38 11.93
C SER A 142 -2.61 -1.13 13.01
N THR A 143 -3.80 -1.66 12.80
CA THR A 143 -4.88 -1.66 13.79
C THR A 143 -5.61 -3.00 13.74
N THR A 144 -6.48 -3.25 14.70
CA THR A 144 -7.31 -4.46 14.74
C THR A 144 -8.69 -4.09 15.24
N ASP A 145 -9.71 -4.87 14.89
CA ASP A 145 -11.04 -4.69 15.42
C ASP A 145 -11.29 -5.44 16.74
N GLN A 146 -10.29 -6.20 17.19
CA GLN A 146 -10.33 -6.93 18.45
C GLN A 146 -9.65 -6.12 19.55
N PHE A 147 -10.43 -5.59 20.50
CA PHE A 147 -9.91 -4.82 21.62
C PHE A 147 -8.84 -5.57 22.42
N ASP A 148 -9.06 -6.85 22.70
CA ASP A 148 -8.13 -7.68 23.47
C ASP A 148 -6.79 -7.89 22.73
N LEU A 149 -6.81 -8.06 21.39
CA LEU A 149 -5.58 -8.16 20.61
C LEU A 149 -4.80 -6.84 20.61
N ALA A 150 -5.49 -5.70 20.49
CA ALA A 150 -4.85 -4.39 20.63
C ALA A 150 -4.25 -4.19 22.02
N ARG A 151 -4.98 -4.60 23.07
CA ARG A 151 -4.53 -4.53 24.46
C ARG A 151 -3.30 -5.39 24.68
N ASP A 152 -3.29 -6.64 24.23
CA ASP A 152 -2.28 -7.63 24.64
C ASP A 152 -1.09 -7.75 23.68
N GLY A 153 -1.31 -7.47 22.38
CA GLY A 153 -0.31 -7.71 21.33
C GLY A 153 0.64 -6.54 21.04
N PHE A 154 0.18 -5.30 21.17
CA PHE A 154 0.92 -4.13 20.63
C PHE A 154 1.43 -3.17 21.71
N ALA A 155 0.63 -2.96 22.76
CA ALA A 155 1.07 -2.20 23.93
C ALA A 155 1.92 -3.12 24.83
N GLY A 156 3.12 -2.69 25.22
CA GLY A 156 3.87 -3.35 26.31
C GLY A 156 3.04 -3.39 27.61
N LYS A 157 3.57 -3.90 28.74
CA LYS A 157 2.78 -4.01 29.99
C LYS A 157 2.13 -2.68 30.43
N ASN A 158 2.74 -1.55 30.09
CA ASN A 158 2.16 -0.22 30.30
C ASN A 158 2.03 0.52 28.96
N GLY A 159 0.98 1.31 28.82
CA GLY A 159 0.71 2.04 27.59
C GLY A 159 -0.72 2.49 27.46
N TYR A 160 -1.20 2.54 26.23
CA TYR A 160 -2.56 2.98 25.90
C TYR A 160 -3.17 2.08 24.83
N VAL A 161 -4.49 1.94 24.84
CA VAL A 161 -5.26 1.38 23.74
C VAL A 161 -6.12 2.48 23.16
N TYR A 162 -5.78 2.92 21.95
CA TYR A 162 -6.51 3.96 21.23
C TYR A 162 -7.74 3.38 20.54
N VAL A 163 -8.84 4.12 20.58
CA VAL A 163 -10.09 3.82 19.87
C VAL A 163 -10.18 4.73 18.66
N ILE A 164 -10.30 4.14 17.48
CA ILE A 164 -10.21 4.82 16.19
C ILE A 164 -11.50 4.53 15.43
N GLU A 165 -12.11 5.53 14.83
CA GLU A 165 -13.24 5.37 13.92
C GLU A 165 -12.85 5.94 12.56
N THR A 166 -12.74 5.07 11.55
CA THR A 166 -12.27 5.45 10.21
C THR A 166 -12.87 4.53 9.15
N ASP A 167 -13.04 5.06 7.94
CA ASP A 167 -13.33 4.32 6.71
C ASP A 167 -12.05 4.12 5.85
N ASN A 168 -10.93 4.75 6.23
CA ASN A 168 -9.67 4.69 5.50
C ASN A 168 -8.77 3.56 6.03
N TYR A 169 -9.03 2.33 5.60
CA TYR A 169 -8.22 1.17 5.98
C TYR A 169 -7.98 0.21 4.82
N VAL A 170 -7.17 -0.81 5.03
CA VAL A 170 -7.06 -2.00 4.18
C VAL A 170 -7.28 -3.20 5.08
N ASP A 171 -8.36 -3.95 4.87
CA ASP A 171 -8.57 -5.23 5.53
C ASP A 171 -7.60 -6.26 4.92
N ILE A 172 -6.60 -6.67 5.70
CA ILE A 172 -5.51 -7.54 5.22
C ILE A 172 -6.03 -8.93 4.87
N ASN A 173 -6.92 -9.48 5.69
CA ASN A 173 -7.46 -10.82 5.48
C ASN A 173 -8.37 -10.87 4.26
N LYS A 174 -9.25 -9.88 4.13
CA LYS A 174 -10.14 -9.76 2.99
C LYS A 174 -9.38 -9.48 1.69
N THR A 175 -8.33 -8.65 1.74
CA THR A 175 -7.54 -8.29 0.55
C THR A 175 -6.61 -9.41 0.08
N TYR A 176 -5.94 -10.10 1.01
CA TYR A 176 -4.86 -11.02 0.67
C TYR A 176 -5.20 -12.50 0.88
N GLY A 177 -6.27 -12.83 1.61
CA GLY A 177 -6.70 -14.21 1.87
C GLY A 177 -5.54 -15.07 2.38
N ASP A 178 -5.30 -16.20 1.72
CA ASP A 178 -4.23 -17.15 2.06
C ASP A 178 -2.80 -16.57 1.99
N LYS A 179 -2.63 -15.37 1.42
CA LYS A 179 -1.33 -14.68 1.37
C LYS A 179 -1.07 -13.80 2.59
N ALA A 180 -2.08 -13.54 3.43
CA ALA A 180 -1.89 -12.77 4.66
C ALA A 180 -0.90 -13.49 5.58
N TYR A 181 0.11 -12.78 6.08
CA TYR A 181 1.15 -13.39 6.92
C TYR A 181 0.64 -13.78 8.32
N PHE A 182 -0.29 -12.99 8.87
CA PHE A 182 -0.78 -13.13 10.25
C PHE A 182 -2.31 -12.96 10.32
N PRO A 183 -3.10 -13.87 9.72
CA PRO A 183 -4.54 -13.71 9.63
C PRO A 183 -5.24 -13.68 11.00
N GLU A 184 -4.65 -14.30 12.02
CA GLU A 184 -5.15 -14.31 13.39
C GLU A 184 -5.15 -12.92 14.07
N GLN A 185 -4.36 -11.97 13.55
CA GLN A 185 -4.30 -10.62 14.13
C GLN A 185 -5.49 -9.74 13.71
N SER A 186 -6.28 -10.19 12.71
CA SER A 186 -7.39 -9.42 12.14
C SER A 186 -6.95 -7.98 11.82
N GLU A 187 -5.83 -7.86 11.08
CA GLU A 187 -5.20 -6.56 10.86
C GLU A 187 -5.96 -5.72 9.84
N PHE A 188 -6.20 -4.46 10.22
CA PHE A 188 -6.64 -3.38 9.37
C PHE A 188 -5.51 -2.35 9.29
N SER A 189 -4.88 -2.20 8.12
CA SER A 189 -3.77 -1.26 7.93
C SER A 189 -4.28 0.09 7.41
N ILE A 190 -4.09 1.17 8.18
CA ILE A 190 -4.56 2.53 7.83
C ILE A 190 -3.47 3.25 7.03
N PRO A 191 -3.66 3.57 5.75
CA PRO A 191 -2.66 4.24 4.93
C PRO A 191 -2.52 5.72 5.30
N GLY A 192 -1.29 6.25 5.26
CA GLY A 192 -1.00 7.67 5.53
C GLY A 192 -1.06 8.08 7.00
N GLY A 193 -1.40 7.15 7.90
CA GLY A 193 -1.57 7.41 9.32
C GLY A 193 -3.01 7.70 9.74
N ILE A 194 -3.20 7.85 11.04
CA ILE A 194 -4.50 8.08 11.67
C ILE A 194 -4.58 9.56 12.02
N LYS A 195 -5.60 10.25 11.51
CA LYS A 195 -5.85 11.66 11.80
C LYS A 195 -6.37 11.82 13.23
N ARG A 196 -6.08 12.96 13.84
CA ARG A 196 -6.63 13.28 15.17
C ARG A 196 -8.16 13.28 15.21
N SER A 197 -8.83 13.63 14.11
CA SER A 197 -10.30 13.63 14.02
C SER A 197 -10.90 12.22 14.02
N GLU A 198 -10.12 11.20 13.66
CA GLU A 198 -10.54 9.79 13.64
C GLU A 198 -10.34 9.10 15.01
N ILE A 199 -9.59 9.71 15.93
CA ILE A 199 -9.27 9.10 17.23
C ILE A 199 -10.33 9.52 18.24
N LYS A 200 -11.16 8.59 18.69
CA LYS A 200 -12.23 8.85 19.68
C LYS A 200 -11.67 9.10 21.08
N GLY A 201 -10.61 8.39 21.44
CA GLY A 201 -10.01 8.46 22.76
C GLY A 201 -9.00 7.35 23.00
N ALA A 202 -8.59 7.20 24.26
CA ALA A 202 -7.64 6.18 24.67
C ALA A 202 -7.99 5.61 26.05
N TYR A 203 -7.80 4.31 26.23
CA TYR A 203 -7.78 3.68 27.54
C TYR A 203 -6.34 3.57 28.04
N SER A 204 -6.09 3.96 29.29
CA SER A 204 -4.80 3.74 29.95
C SER A 204 -4.61 2.26 30.26
N LYS A 205 -3.40 1.75 30.09
CA LYS A 205 -3.03 0.37 30.43
C LYS A 205 -1.87 0.36 31.40
N GLU A 206 -2.03 -0.34 32.52
CA GLU A 206 -0.98 -0.56 33.51
C GLU A 206 -0.89 -2.04 33.85
N LYS A 207 0.33 -2.59 33.90
CA LYS A 207 0.58 -4.02 34.21
C LYS A 207 -0.27 -5.00 33.38
N GLY A 208 -0.61 -4.62 32.14
CA GLY A 208 -1.39 -5.41 31.19
C GLY A 208 -2.90 -5.24 31.30
N VAL A 209 -3.41 -4.48 32.26
CA VAL A 209 -4.86 -4.26 32.45
C VAL A 209 -5.24 -2.83 32.14
N ILE A 210 -6.46 -2.63 31.65
CA ILE A 210 -7.02 -1.29 31.46
C ILE A 210 -7.30 -0.67 32.83
N VAL A 211 -6.90 0.59 32.99
CA VAL A 211 -7.07 1.36 34.22
C VAL A 211 -7.86 2.62 33.91
N GLY A 212 -9.01 2.76 34.58
CA GLY A 212 -9.89 3.91 34.43
C GLY A 212 -10.77 3.87 33.18
N ASP A 213 -11.54 4.94 33.02
CA ASP A 213 -12.46 5.13 31.90
C ASP A 213 -11.73 5.60 30.63
N LEU A 214 -12.46 5.62 29.52
CA LEU A 214 -11.97 6.17 28.25
C LEU A 214 -11.60 7.64 28.43
N ILE A 215 -10.35 8.00 28.13
CA ILE A 215 -9.90 9.39 28.03
C ILE A 215 -10.39 9.92 26.68
N PRO A 216 -11.37 10.85 26.64
CA PRO A 216 -11.94 11.31 25.40
C PRO A 216 -10.98 12.26 24.67
N ASN A 217 -10.93 12.15 23.35
CA ASN A 217 -10.21 13.10 22.51
C ASN A 217 -11.09 14.34 22.24
N PRO A 218 -10.72 15.55 22.67
CA PRO A 218 -11.49 16.76 22.40
C PRO A 218 -11.53 17.16 20.92
N ASN A 219 -10.63 16.60 20.10
CA ASN A 219 -10.50 16.87 18.66
C ASN A 219 -11.20 15.83 17.77
N TYR A 220 -11.84 14.81 18.37
CA TYR A 220 -12.58 13.79 17.60
C TYR A 220 -13.73 14.43 16.80
N GLY A 221 -13.87 14.02 15.52
CA GLY A 221 -14.86 14.55 14.58
C GLY A 221 -14.65 16.00 14.14
N LYS A 222 -13.53 16.64 14.53
CA LYS A 222 -13.17 18.00 14.12
C LYS A 222 -12.05 17.94 13.11
N ASP A 223 -12.39 18.08 11.83
CA ASP A 223 -11.39 18.29 10.79
C ASP A 223 -10.76 19.69 10.95
N ASN A 224 -9.45 19.78 10.71
CA ASN A 224 -8.69 21.03 10.77
C ASN A 224 -9.03 22.00 9.64
#